data_AF-A0A554FUH7-F1
#
_entry.id   AF-A0A554FUH7-F1
#
_cell.length_a   1.000
_cell.length_b   1.000
_cell.length_c   1.000
_cell.angle_alpha   90.00
_cell.angle_beta   90.00
_cell.angle_gamma   90.00
#
_symmetry.space_group_name_H-M   'P 1'
#
loop_
_entity.id
_entity.type
_entity.pdbx_description
1 polymer ?
#
loop_
_entity_poly.entity_id
_entity_poly.type
_entity_poly.pdbx_seq_one_letter_code
_entity_poly.pdbx_strand_id
1 'polypeptide(L)'
;MNVHRLRHLFSRALRTTLATPLVLAGCGGADLEGYSRIECDQGHPALGDLRISPAPDFVQLRSLNPYQGAAGSNPASTSGRACATAIDVPACEAALEQANVASGFHRDCIDSCTEYFLVTTSGDAVKTYATQDALQGLLGTLDTEQEAVLRTFAAGYALSCSTLEQGAVKKNADGSFNVIGNKGYACGAGTALTQHVVRVSASGEVRELEEHVLEKGSPNCNIGRRPVGLQVADACGGEDALGRYFANAAHLEAASVHAFLRLRDELALHGADMGLQDAAHRSAMEEVQHAQVTDRLARRFGATPPRPVVTELPPRSLVDVALENAVEGCVRETYGALLAHHQALHARDLEVREAMARIAEDETRHAALSWDIHQWAQPRLSDKDREGLREAQRRAVGVLREEVAVPLDASIVTEAGMPTPEAALALLDTLEQELWA
;
A
#
# COMPACT_ATOMS: atom_id res chain seq x y z
N MET A 1 -22.66 14.61 -4.92
CA MET A 1 -23.58 13.45 -4.92
C MET A 1 -24.56 13.63 -3.77
N ASN A 2 -25.87 13.62 -4.00
CA ASN A 2 -26.82 13.85 -2.89
C ASN A 2 -26.90 12.61 -1.97
N VAL A 3 -26.88 12.81 -0.65
CA VAL A 3 -27.09 11.79 0.40
C VAL A 3 -28.30 10.88 0.13
N HIS A 4 -29.38 11.43 -0.44
CA HIS A 4 -30.57 10.65 -0.82
C HIS A 4 -30.29 9.61 -1.91
N ARG A 5 -29.39 9.92 -2.86
CA ARG A 5 -28.99 8.97 -3.91
C ARG A 5 -28.16 7.84 -3.30
N LEU A 6 -27.24 8.15 -2.38
CA LEU A 6 -26.47 7.11 -1.66
C LEU A 6 -27.39 6.20 -0.84
N ARG A 7 -28.36 6.75 -0.09
CA ARG A 7 -29.36 5.95 0.64
C ARG A 7 -30.14 5.00 -0.28
N HIS A 8 -30.55 5.47 -1.46
CA HIS A 8 -31.23 4.62 -2.44
C HIS A 8 -30.32 3.51 -2.97
N LEU A 9 -29.06 3.82 -3.27
CA LEU A 9 -28.07 2.84 -3.71
C LEU A 9 -27.81 1.79 -2.63
N PHE A 10 -27.61 2.21 -1.38
CA PHE A 10 -27.38 1.31 -0.25
C PHE A 10 -28.58 0.38 -0.02
N SER A 11 -29.81 0.91 -0.06
CA SER A 11 -31.01 0.08 0.06
C SER A 11 -31.13 -0.96 -1.06
N ARG A 12 -30.65 -0.66 -2.27
CA ARG A 12 -30.61 -1.62 -3.38
C ARG A 12 -29.52 -2.67 -3.18
N ALA A 13 -28.32 -2.27 -2.80
CA ALA A 13 -27.20 -3.19 -2.52
C ALA A 13 -27.51 -4.16 -1.37
N LEU A 14 -28.17 -3.70 -0.32
CA LEU A 14 -28.54 -4.55 0.82
C LEU A 14 -29.61 -5.60 0.49
N ARG A 15 -30.28 -5.51 -0.67
CA ARG A 15 -31.29 -6.50 -1.12
C ARG A 15 -30.70 -7.64 -1.95
N THR A 16 -29.43 -7.59 -2.35
CA THR A 16 -28.83 -8.52 -3.32
C THR A 16 -28.00 -9.66 -2.72
N THR A 17 -27.93 -9.83 -1.39
CA THR A 17 -27.03 -10.80 -0.73
C THR A 17 -27.70 -12.14 -0.35
N LEU A 18 -27.51 -13.21 -1.13
CA LEU A 18 -27.84 -14.61 -0.76
C LEU A 18 -26.83 -15.64 -1.37
N ALA A 19 -26.09 -16.37 -0.49
CA ALA A 19 -25.39 -17.68 -0.66
C ALA A 19 -23.82 -17.77 -0.63
N THR A 20 -23.29 -18.91 -0.08
CA THR A 20 -21.89 -19.35 0.26
C THR A 20 -21.56 -20.75 -0.37
N PRO A 21 -20.29 -21.27 -0.56
CA PRO A 21 -19.24 -21.57 0.47
C PRO A 21 -17.69 -21.54 0.10
N LEU A 22 -16.84 -21.87 1.13
CA LEU A 22 -15.37 -21.79 1.48
C LEU A 22 -14.22 -22.63 0.79
N VAL A 23 -12.92 -22.23 0.97
CA VAL A 23 -11.64 -23.03 0.86
C VAL A 23 -10.51 -22.57 1.87
N LEU A 24 -9.51 -23.42 2.24
CA LEU A 24 -8.42 -23.26 3.28
C LEU A 24 -6.94 -23.48 2.77
N ALA A 25 -5.91 -22.89 3.42
CA ALA A 25 -4.43 -23.17 3.27
C ALA A 25 -3.57 -22.95 4.58
N GLY A 26 -2.38 -23.57 4.71
CA GLY A 26 -1.55 -23.75 5.96
C GLY A 26 -0.27 -22.86 6.14
N CYS A 27 0.52 -23.04 7.24
CA CYS A 27 1.62 -22.14 7.72
C CYS A 27 2.98 -22.83 8.03
N GLY A 28 4.13 -22.20 7.67
CA GLY A 28 5.54 -22.57 7.97
C GLY A 28 6.57 -21.65 7.24
N GLY A 29 7.88 -21.66 7.61
CA GLY A 29 8.98 -20.83 7.05
C GLY A 29 10.18 -21.65 6.51
N ALA A 30 11.05 -21.06 5.67
CA ALA A 30 12.17 -21.75 4.99
C ALA A 30 13.34 -22.14 5.92
N ASP A 31 14.07 -23.21 5.56
CA ASP A 31 15.33 -23.58 6.21
C ASP A 31 16.49 -22.66 5.74
N LEU A 32 17.15 -22.02 6.70
CA LEU A 32 18.17 -21.00 6.46
C LEU A 32 19.61 -21.51 6.71
N GLU A 33 19.83 -22.82 6.87
CA GLU A 33 21.18 -23.36 7.07
C GLU A 33 22.13 -23.05 5.89
N GLY A 34 23.24 -22.37 6.20
CA GLY A 34 24.27 -21.99 5.23
C GLY A 34 23.93 -20.77 4.37
N TYR A 35 22.85 -20.05 4.68
CA TYR A 35 22.59 -18.72 4.10
C TYR A 35 23.38 -17.63 4.85
N SER A 36 23.86 -16.66 4.09
CA SER A 36 24.50 -15.44 4.61
C SER A 36 23.58 -14.25 4.38
N ARG A 37 23.71 -13.21 5.21
CA ARG A 37 23.00 -11.95 4.97
C ARG A 37 23.46 -11.32 3.65
N ILE A 38 22.54 -10.69 2.94
CA ILE A 38 22.91 -9.85 1.80
C ILE A 38 23.73 -8.65 2.28
N GLU A 39 24.63 -8.17 1.43
CA GLU A 39 25.32 -6.91 1.70
C GLU A 39 24.45 -5.75 1.23
N CYS A 40 24.39 -4.69 2.03
CA CYS A 40 23.62 -3.51 1.71
C CYS A 40 24.42 -2.22 1.92
N ASP A 41 24.06 -1.21 1.14
CA ASP A 41 24.50 0.18 1.27
C ASP A 41 23.25 1.04 1.43
N GLN A 42 23.18 1.83 2.50
CA GLN A 42 22.04 2.69 2.84
C GLN A 42 20.66 2.00 2.80
N GLY A 43 20.61 0.70 3.12
CA GLY A 43 19.36 -0.09 3.11
C GLY A 43 18.95 -0.67 1.76
N HIS A 44 19.81 -0.56 0.73
CA HIS A 44 19.61 -1.16 -0.59
C HIS A 44 20.70 -2.19 -0.90
N PRO A 45 20.49 -3.16 -1.81
CA PRO A 45 21.51 -4.14 -2.19
C PRO A 45 22.83 -3.46 -2.58
N ALA A 46 23.93 -3.88 -1.95
CA ALA A 46 25.24 -3.31 -2.20
C ALA A 46 25.77 -3.72 -3.58
N LEU A 47 26.55 -2.82 -4.19
CA LEU A 47 27.14 -3.01 -5.52
C LEU A 47 28.65 -3.32 -5.45
N GLY A 48 29.17 -3.60 -4.25
CA GLY A 48 30.61 -3.70 -3.98
C GLY A 48 31.28 -4.93 -4.58
N ASP A 49 30.58 -6.07 -4.67
CA ASP A 49 31.12 -7.36 -5.13
C ASP A 49 30.64 -7.74 -6.55
N LEU A 50 30.17 -6.77 -7.36
CA LEU A 50 29.77 -7.06 -8.75
C LEU A 50 31.00 -7.30 -9.65
N ARG A 51 31.03 -8.41 -10.40
CA ARG A 51 32.10 -8.81 -11.32
C ARG A 51 31.70 -8.56 -12.78
N ILE A 52 31.35 -7.31 -13.06
CA ILE A 52 30.97 -6.86 -14.40
C ILE A 52 32.19 -6.87 -15.33
N SER A 53 32.01 -7.39 -16.55
CA SER A 53 33.06 -7.41 -17.58
C SER A 53 32.57 -6.79 -18.89
N PRO A 54 33.28 -5.77 -19.43
CA PRO A 54 34.42 -5.08 -18.83
C PRO A 54 34.03 -4.29 -17.57
N ALA A 55 34.95 -4.20 -16.59
CA ALA A 55 34.69 -3.53 -15.32
C ALA A 55 34.43 -2.02 -15.52
N PRO A 56 33.30 -1.49 -15.04
CA PRO A 56 33.06 -0.05 -15.07
C PRO A 56 33.90 0.68 -14.02
N ASP A 57 34.13 1.97 -14.23
CA ASP A 57 34.75 2.84 -13.22
C ASP A 57 33.84 3.00 -12.00
N PHE A 58 32.53 2.98 -12.24
CA PHE A 58 31.49 3.31 -11.30
C PHE A 58 30.19 2.60 -11.66
N VAL A 59 29.46 2.19 -10.63
CA VAL A 59 28.08 1.71 -10.74
C VAL A 59 27.26 2.28 -9.60
N GLN A 60 26.04 2.71 -9.91
CA GLN A 60 25.12 3.26 -8.91
C GLN A 60 23.70 2.81 -9.20
N LEU A 61 23.04 2.33 -8.16
CA LEU A 61 21.60 2.13 -8.12
C LEU A 61 20.94 3.46 -7.82
N ARG A 62 19.97 3.84 -8.64
CA ARG A 62 19.17 5.05 -8.45
C ARG A 62 17.70 4.69 -8.30
N SER A 63 17.02 5.41 -7.43
CA SER A 63 15.58 5.36 -7.27
C SER A 63 14.92 6.57 -7.92
N LEU A 64 13.75 6.39 -8.51
CA LEU A 64 12.93 7.46 -9.07
C LEU A 64 11.47 7.29 -8.66
N ASN A 65 10.77 8.40 -8.50
CA ASN A 65 9.32 8.39 -8.34
C ASN A 65 8.68 8.50 -9.73
N PRO A 66 7.94 7.47 -10.21
CA PRO A 66 7.39 7.46 -11.56
C PRO A 66 6.35 8.58 -11.80
N TYR A 67 5.89 9.24 -10.73
CA TYR A 67 4.90 10.30 -10.79
C TYR A 67 5.50 11.73 -10.73
N GLN A 68 6.78 11.90 -10.40
CA GLN A 68 7.46 13.21 -10.38
C GLN A 68 8.11 13.60 -11.71
N GLY A 69 7.99 12.77 -12.74
CA GLY A 69 8.67 12.96 -14.03
C GLY A 69 10.20 12.78 -13.91
N ALA A 70 10.94 12.91 -15.02
CA ALA A 70 12.38 12.66 -15.08
C ALA A 70 13.26 13.67 -14.31
N ALA A 71 12.68 14.49 -13.42
CA ALA A 71 13.37 15.49 -12.62
C ALA A 71 13.60 14.96 -11.19
N GLY A 72 14.72 14.25 -11.01
CA GLY A 72 15.22 13.82 -9.69
C GLY A 72 15.17 12.32 -9.49
N SER A 73 16.26 11.63 -9.81
CA SER A 73 16.53 10.30 -9.28
C SER A 73 17.50 10.43 -8.10
N ASN A 74 17.30 9.63 -7.05
CA ASN A 74 18.14 9.66 -5.85
C ASN A 74 19.11 8.49 -5.87
N PRO A 75 20.38 8.67 -5.47
CA PRO A 75 21.30 7.57 -5.31
C PRO A 75 20.85 6.66 -4.15
N ALA A 76 20.84 5.35 -4.39
CA ALA A 76 20.40 4.33 -3.44
C ALA A 76 21.56 3.45 -2.95
N SER A 77 22.43 3.01 -3.87
CA SER A 77 23.68 2.29 -3.55
C SER A 77 24.75 2.62 -4.56
N THR A 78 26.01 2.67 -4.15
CA THR A 78 27.12 3.06 -5.03
C THR A 78 28.36 2.19 -4.86
N SER A 79 29.09 1.93 -5.95
CA SER A 79 30.40 1.29 -5.94
C SER A 79 31.32 1.88 -7.02
N GLY A 80 32.63 1.92 -6.74
CA GLY A 80 33.63 2.50 -7.62
C GLY A 80 33.76 4.02 -7.52
N ARG A 81 34.43 4.64 -8.49
CA ARG A 81 34.67 6.09 -8.56
C ARG A 81 34.18 6.62 -9.90
N ALA A 82 33.18 7.50 -9.86
CA ALA A 82 32.59 8.12 -11.05
C ALA A 82 33.68 8.72 -11.95
N CYS A 83 33.58 8.42 -13.26
CA CYS A 83 34.43 9.00 -14.30
C CYS A 83 35.94 8.82 -14.07
N ALA A 84 36.35 7.79 -13.32
CA ALA A 84 37.74 7.62 -12.90
C ALA A 84 38.74 7.48 -14.05
N THR A 85 38.30 6.95 -15.20
CA THR A 85 39.13 6.78 -16.40
C THR A 85 38.69 7.68 -17.57
N ALA A 86 37.79 8.63 -17.32
CA ALA A 86 37.33 9.59 -18.33
C ALA A 86 38.47 10.50 -18.79
N ILE A 87 38.47 10.83 -20.09
CA ILE A 87 39.35 11.85 -20.68
C ILE A 87 38.79 13.24 -20.35
N ASP A 88 37.48 13.41 -20.46
CA ASP A 88 36.75 14.63 -20.09
C ASP A 88 35.90 14.39 -18.83
N VAL A 89 36.58 14.45 -17.67
CA VAL A 89 35.95 14.22 -16.36
C VAL A 89 34.74 15.15 -16.13
N PRO A 90 34.81 16.48 -16.35
CA PRO A 90 33.66 17.35 -16.18
C PRO A 90 32.46 17.00 -17.06
N ALA A 91 32.69 16.63 -18.33
CA ALA A 91 31.60 16.24 -19.22
C ALA A 91 30.97 14.90 -18.79
N CYS A 92 31.78 13.94 -18.36
CA CYS A 92 31.31 12.66 -17.83
C CYS A 92 30.48 12.86 -16.55
N GLU A 93 30.94 13.68 -15.60
CA GLU A 93 30.22 13.97 -14.35
C GLU A 93 28.88 14.66 -14.62
N ALA A 94 28.85 15.64 -15.53
CA ALA A 94 27.61 16.30 -15.94
C ALA A 94 26.63 15.33 -16.63
N ALA A 95 27.13 14.44 -17.48
CA ALA A 95 26.30 13.39 -18.11
C ALA A 95 25.77 12.39 -17.06
N LEU A 96 26.57 12.03 -16.06
CA LEU A 96 26.16 11.18 -14.95
C LEU A 96 25.07 11.82 -14.10
N GLU A 97 25.16 13.12 -13.81
CA GLU A 97 24.13 13.86 -13.08
C GLU A 97 22.79 13.89 -13.86
N GLN A 98 22.85 14.03 -15.18
CA GLN A 98 21.67 14.08 -16.05
C GLN A 98 21.12 12.69 -16.41
N ALA A 99 21.83 11.61 -16.12
CA ALA A 99 21.43 10.25 -16.48
C ALA A 99 20.14 9.85 -15.74
N ASN A 100 19.05 9.72 -16.49
CA ASN A 100 17.76 9.33 -15.96
C ASN A 100 16.96 8.50 -16.97
N VAL A 101 15.91 7.84 -16.49
CA VAL A 101 15.06 6.93 -17.27
C VAL A 101 13.58 7.22 -17.00
N ALA A 102 12.70 6.79 -17.92
CA ALA A 102 11.26 6.95 -17.76
C ALA A 102 10.64 5.94 -16.78
N SER A 103 11.24 4.75 -16.68
CA SER A 103 10.82 3.69 -15.77
C SER A 103 12.01 2.82 -15.37
N GLY A 104 11.92 2.15 -14.22
CA GLY A 104 12.95 1.25 -13.69
C GLY A 104 12.65 -0.24 -13.87
N PHE A 105 13.63 -1.09 -13.56
CA PHE A 105 13.52 -2.55 -13.69
C PHE A 105 12.85 -3.22 -12.49
N HIS A 106 12.86 -2.54 -11.33
CA HIS A 106 12.18 -2.96 -10.11
C HIS A 106 11.22 -1.84 -9.72
N ARG A 107 10.00 -2.21 -9.34
CA ARG A 107 8.96 -1.29 -8.89
C ARG A 107 8.40 -1.77 -7.57
N ASP A 108 8.52 -0.91 -6.57
CA ASP A 108 7.95 -1.13 -5.24
C ASP A 108 6.85 -0.09 -5.01
N CYS A 109 5.64 -0.53 -4.62
CA CYS A 109 4.45 0.31 -4.49
C CYS A 109 3.65 -0.10 -3.25
N ILE A 110 3.98 0.51 -2.11
CA ILE A 110 3.21 0.38 -0.88
C ILE A 110 2.39 1.67 -0.69
N ASP A 111 2.98 2.72 -0.11
CA ASP A 111 2.32 4.04 0.08
C ASP A 111 2.66 5.05 -1.03
N SER A 112 3.78 4.84 -1.72
CA SER A 112 4.20 5.56 -2.91
C SER A 112 5.00 4.62 -3.80
N CYS A 113 4.96 4.82 -5.12
CA CYS A 113 5.75 3.97 -6.01
C CYS A 113 7.17 4.50 -6.14
N THR A 114 8.13 3.60 -6.00
CA THR A 114 9.54 3.86 -6.29
C THR A 114 10.01 2.84 -7.32
N GLU A 115 10.67 3.33 -8.38
CA GLU A 115 11.27 2.48 -9.40
C GLU A 115 12.79 2.61 -9.38
N TYR A 116 13.50 1.55 -9.77
CA TYR A 116 14.96 1.48 -9.67
C TYR A 116 15.64 1.20 -11.01
N PHE A 117 16.76 1.86 -11.26
CA PHE A 117 17.62 1.61 -12.42
C PHE A 117 19.10 1.71 -12.02
N LEU A 118 20.00 1.12 -12.80
CA LEU A 118 21.43 1.32 -12.63
C LEU A 118 21.95 2.39 -13.58
N VAL A 119 22.99 3.10 -13.15
CA VAL A 119 23.86 3.89 -14.02
C VAL A 119 25.31 3.46 -13.83
N THR A 120 26.09 3.46 -14.91
CA THR A 120 27.53 3.15 -14.89
C THR A 120 28.33 4.23 -15.61
N THR A 121 29.61 4.36 -15.26
CA THR A 121 30.59 5.12 -16.06
C THR A 121 31.76 4.22 -16.47
N SER A 122 32.25 4.38 -17.71
CA SER A 122 33.44 3.70 -18.23
C SER A 122 34.16 4.61 -19.22
N GLY A 123 35.29 5.20 -18.82
CA GLY A 123 35.88 6.29 -19.59
C GLY A 123 34.90 7.46 -19.69
N ASP A 124 34.74 8.02 -20.89
CA ASP A 124 33.79 9.12 -21.14
C ASP A 124 32.32 8.66 -21.23
N ALA A 125 32.06 7.35 -21.21
CA ALA A 125 30.71 6.81 -21.43
C ALA A 125 29.92 6.71 -20.13
N VAL A 126 28.68 7.23 -20.15
CA VAL A 126 27.65 7.04 -19.12
C VAL A 126 26.51 6.19 -19.70
N LYS A 127 26.09 5.14 -19.00
CA LYS A 127 25.00 4.24 -19.46
C LYS A 127 24.01 3.94 -18.35
N THR A 128 22.72 3.90 -18.70
CA THR A 128 21.61 3.53 -17.80
C THR A 128 21.02 2.16 -18.15
N TYR A 129 20.61 1.42 -17.13
CA TYR A 129 20.01 0.08 -17.25
C TYR A 129 18.70 0.06 -16.48
N ALA A 130 17.60 0.15 -17.21
CA ALA A 130 16.24 0.32 -16.70
C ALA A 130 15.34 -0.91 -16.88
N THR A 131 15.82 -1.96 -17.54
CA THR A 131 15.05 -3.19 -17.76
C THR A 131 15.82 -4.38 -17.20
N GLN A 132 15.10 -5.46 -16.87
CA GLN A 132 15.71 -6.70 -16.42
C GLN A 132 16.70 -7.28 -17.43
N ASP A 133 16.36 -7.22 -18.73
CA ASP A 133 17.25 -7.70 -19.80
C ASP A 133 18.51 -6.85 -19.93
N ALA A 134 18.38 -5.52 -19.78
CA ALA A 134 19.53 -4.62 -19.80
C ALA A 134 20.43 -4.87 -18.58
N LEU A 135 19.85 -5.07 -17.39
CA LEU A 135 20.58 -5.45 -16.20
C LEU A 135 21.30 -6.80 -16.39
N GLN A 136 20.61 -7.82 -16.91
CA GLN A 136 21.23 -9.13 -17.15
C GLN A 136 22.36 -9.02 -18.19
N GLY A 137 22.19 -8.20 -19.22
CA GLY A 137 23.23 -7.94 -20.21
C GLY A 137 24.46 -7.23 -19.61
N LEU A 138 24.27 -6.38 -18.60
CA LEU A 138 25.36 -5.77 -17.83
C LEU A 138 26.08 -6.77 -16.94
N LEU A 139 25.32 -7.56 -16.17
CA LEU A 139 25.90 -8.53 -15.23
C LEU A 139 26.57 -9.71 -15.95
N GLY A 140 26.09 -10.08 -17.13
CA GLY A 140 26.65 -11.20 -17.89
C GLY A 140 26.43 -12.53 -17.17
N THR A 141 27.51 -13.25 -16.87
CA THR A 141 27.48 -14.46 -16.05
C THR A 141 27.57 -14.07 -14.58
N LEU A 142 26.64 -14.58 -13.75
CA LEU A 142 26.62 -14.28 -12.32
C LEU A 142 27.64 -15.18 -11.61
N ASP A 143 28.67 -14.57 -11.04
CA ASP A 143 29.79 -15.24 -10.37
C ASP A 143 29.73 -15.09 -8.84
N THR A 144 29.05 -14.04 -8.37
CA THR A 144 28.98 -13.62 -6.98
C THR A 144 27.55 -13.69 -6.42
N GLU A 145 27.48 -13.74 -5.10
CA GLU A 145 26.20 -13.73 -4.40
C GLU A 145 25.46 -12.41 -4.63
N GLN A 146 26.16 -11.27 -4.71
CA GLN A 146 25.49 -9.97 -4.90
C GLN A 146 24.94 -9.75 -6.29
N GLU A 147 25.53 -10.35 -7.32
CA GLU A 147 24.94 -10.36 -8.66
C GLU A 147 23.62 -11.14 -8.67
N ALA A 148 23.54 -12.25 -7.95
CA ALA A 148 22.30 -13.00 -7.78
C ALA A 148 21.27 -12.23 -6.95
N VAL A 149 21.68 -11.54 -5.89
CA VAL A 149 20.80 -10.67 -5.08
C VAL A 149 20.22 -9.55 -5.93
N LEU A 150 21.03 -8.86 -6.73
CA LEU A 150 20.58 -7.78 -7.59
C LEU A 150 19.66 -8.29 -8.72
N ARG A 151 19.94 -9.49 -9.24
CA ARG A 151 19.06 -10.14 -10.22
C ARG A 151 17.69 -10.50 -9.62
N THR A 152 17.67 -11.02 -8.39
CA THR A 152 16.44 -11.32 -7.64
C THR A 152 15.67 -10.05 -7.31
N PHE A 153 16.35 -8.98 -6.87
CA PHE A 153 15.74 -7.67 -6.68
C PHE A 153 15.04 -7.22 -7.97
N ALA A 154 15.75 -7.25 -9.10
CA ALA A 154 15.18 -6.85 -10.38
C ALA A 154 14.01 -7.73 -10.85
N ALA A 155 13.89 -8.97 -10.36
CA ALA A 155 12.76 -9.85 -10.63
C ALA A 155 11.50 -9.52 -9.78
N GLY A 156 11.54 -8.46 -8.97
CA GLY A 156 10.38 -7.94 -8.24
C GLY A 156 10.26 -8.43 -6.79
N TYR A 157 11.34 -8.98 -6.21
CA TYR A 157 11.37 -9.37 -4.80
C TYR A 157 11.97 -8.24 -3.95
N ALA A 158 11.33 -7.92 -2.83
CA ALA A 158 11.90 -7.06 -1.80
C ALA A 158 12.93 -7.86 -0.98
N LEU A 159 13.97 -7.19 -0.48
CA LEU A 159 15.08 -7.84 0.22
C LEU A 159 15.43 -7.05 1.48
N SER A 160 15.41 -7.69 2.64
CA SER A 160 15.78 -7.07 3.92
C SER A 160 17.29 -7.11 4.13
N CYS A 161 17.87 -5.99 4.52
CA CYS A 161 19.28 -5.90 4.86
C CYS A 161 19.62 -6.40 6.29
N SER A 162 18.61 -6.56 7.14
CA SER A 162 18.78 -6.84 8.57
C SER A 162 18.21 -8.19 9.00
N THR A 163 17.21 -8.69 8.28
CA THR A 163 16.41 -9.85 8.66
C THR A 163 16.70 -11.00 7.70
N LEU A 164 17.30 -12.08 8.21
CA LEU A 164 17.83 -13.18 7.40
C LEU A 164 16.70 -13.95 6.70
N GLU A 165 15.56 -14.07 7.39
CA GLU A 165 14.30 -14.63 6.88
C GLU A 165 13.70 -13.79 5.74
N GLN A 166 14.16 -12.56 5.54
CA GLN A 166 13.60 -11.64 4.55
C GLN A 166 14.63 -11.15 3.52
N GLY A 167 15.86 -11.63 3.59
CA GLY A 167 16.96 -11.15 2.76
C GLY A 167 18.26 -11.88 3.09
N ALA A 168 18.52 -12.96 2.35
CA ALA A 168 19.71 -13.76 2.51
C ALA A 168 20.11 -14.42 1.19
N VAL A 169 21.36 -14.86 1.08
CA VAL A 169 21.89 -15.48 -0.13
C VAL A 169 22.83 -16.62 0.21
N LYS A 170 22.88 -17.62 -0.67
CA LYS A 170 23.75 -18.78 -0.58
C LYS A 170 24.20 -19.22 -1.96
N LYS A 171 25.51 -19.41 -2.15
CA LYS A 171 26.06 -20.10 -3.33
C LYS A 171 25.93 -21.62 -3.22
N ASN A 172 25.43 -22.25 -4.28
CA ASN A 172 25.28 -23.70 -4.40
C ASN A 172 26.53 -24.35 -5.03
N ALA A 173 26.72 -25.64 -4.79
CA ALA A 173 27.86 -26.40 -5.30
C ALA A 173 27.92 -26.50 -6.84
N ASP A 174 26.77 -26.36 -7.52
CA ASP A 174 26.66 -26.36 -8.98
C ASP A 174 26.88 -24.98 -9.62
N GLY A 175 27.22 -23.98 -8.80
CA GLY A 175 27.48 -22.61 -9.25
C GLY A 175 26.24 -21.72 -9.37
N SER A 176 25.03 -22.23 -9.08
CA SER A 176 23.83 -21.40 -8.93
C SER A 176 23.77 -20.75 -7.55
N PHE A 177 22.80 -19.87 -7.35
CA PHE A 177 22.55 -19.20 -6.07
C PHE A 177 21.12 -19.46 -5.62
N ASN A 178 20.90 -19.48 -4.31
CA ASN A 178 19.59 -19.33 -3.71
C ASN A 178 19.55 -18.00 -2.98
N VAL A 179 18.50 -17.23 -3.20
CA VAL A 179 18.26 -15.92 -2.59
C VAL A 179 16.91 -15.96 -1.88
N ILE A 180 16.87 -15.51 -0.63
CA ILE A 180 15.65 -15.27 0.13
C ILE A 180 15.17 -13.86 -0.18
N GLY A 181 13.94 -13.71 -0.64
CA GLY A 181 13.29 -12.42 -0.86
C GLY A 181 11.81 -12.45 -0.52
N ASN A 182 11.16 -11.30 -0.53
CA ASN A 182 9.79 -11.13 -0.04
C ASN A 182 8.87 -10.56 -1.10
N LYS A 183 7.59 -10.92 -1.00
CA LYS A 183 6.50 -10.27 -1.74
C LYS A 183 5.33 -10.01 -0.81
N GLY A 184 4.46 -9.10 -1.24
CA GLY A 184 3.26 -8.72 -0.51
C GLY A 184 3.58 -7.89 0.74
N TYR A 185 2.54 -7.63 1.51
CA TYR A 185 2.56 -6.85 2.74
C TYR A 185 1.54 -7.45 3.70
N ALA A 186 1.67 -7.18 5.00
CA ALA A 186 0.82 -7.80 6.03
C ALA A 186 -0.33 -6.91 6.52
N CYS A 187 -0.81 -6.00 5.66
CA CYS A 187 -1.99 -5.17 5.95
C CYS A 187 -3.14 -5.62 5.04
N GLY A 188 -4.32 -5.87 5.61
CA GLY A 188 -5.46 -6.42 4.87
C GLY A 188 -5.61 -7.93 5.06
N ALA A 189 -6.84 -8.40 5.10
CA ALA A 189 -7.12 -9.82 5.22
C ALA A 189 -6.66 -10.52 3.91
N GLY A 190 -5.98 -11.68 3.98
CA GLY A 190 -5.56 -12.44 2.80
C GLY A 190 -4.37 -11.87 2.03
N THR A 191 -3.88 -10.69 2.40
CA THR A 191 -2.51 -10.31 2.10
C THR A 191 -1.59 -11.13 2.99
N ALA A 192 -0.34 -11.26 2.58
CA ALA A 192 0.68 -11.88 3.39
C ALA A 192 2.00 -11.25 3.01
N LEU A 193 2.84 -11.00 4.00
CA LEU A 193 4.26 -10.94 3.74
C LEU A 193 4.73 -12.37 3.50
N THR A 194 5.04 -12.70 2.25
CA THR A 194 5.52 -14.04 1.88
C THR A 194 7.02 -14.02 1.63
N GLN A 195 7.71 -14.99 2.22
CA GLN A 195 9.11 -15.33 1.97
C GLN A 195 9.18 -16.29 0.79
N HIS A 196 10.14 -16.04 -0.09
CA HIS A 196 10.40 -16.83 -1.29
C HIS A 196 11.84 -17.31 -1.29
N VAL A 197 12.04 -18.60 -1.52
CA VAL A 197 13.37 -19.15 -1.86
C VAL A 197 13.51 -19.13 -3.37
N VAL A 198 14.33 -18.23 -3.88
CA VAL A 198 14.51 -18.00 -5.31
C VAL A 198 15.86 -18.53 -5.76
N ARG A 199 15.85 -19.48 -6.69
CA ARG A 199 17.05 -19.97 -7.34
C ARG A 199 17.41 -19.09 -8.53
N VAL A 200 18.66 -18.65 -8.57
CA VAL A 200 19.23 -17.88 -9.68
C VAL A 200 20.35 -18.70 -10.32
N SER A 201 20.25 -18.96 -11.63
CA SER A 201 21.32 -19.65 -12.37
C SER A 201 22.49 -18.71 -12.67
N ALA A 202 23.66 -19.24 -13.02
CA ALA A 202 24.79 -18.44 -13.47
C ALA A 202 24.48 -17.63 -14.76
N SER A 203 23.48 -18.03 -15.55
CA SER A 203 23.00 -17.26 -16.71
C SER A 203 21.94 -16.21 -16.36
N GLY A 204 21.55 -16.11 -15.08
CA GLY A 204 20.55 -15.17 -14.59
C GLY A 204 19.10 -15.57 -14.80
N GLU A 205 18.84 -16.86 -15.03
CA GLU A 205 17.49 -17.42 -14.97
C GLU A 205 17.02 -17.44 -13.51
N VAL A 206 15.81 -16.92 -13.26
CA VAL A 206 15.22 -16.80 -11.92
C VAL A 206 14.07 -17.79 -11.82
N ARG A 207 14.11 -18.66 -10.81
CA ARG A 207 13.09 -19.67 -10.55
C ARG A 207 12.74 -19.73 -9.07
N GLU A 208 11.46 -19.61 -8.75
CA GLU A 208 10.95 -19.82 -7.40
C GLU A 208 11.01 -21.31 -7.03
N LEU A 209 11.55 -21.62 -5.85
CA LEU A 209 11.65 -22.99 -5.31
C LEU A 209 10.63 -23.23 -4.20
N GLU A 210 10.47 -22.26 -3.30
CA GLU A 210 9.60 -22.37 -2.12
C GLU A 210 8.93 -21.01 -1.83
N GLU A 211 7.72 -21.07 -1.27
CA GLU A 211 6.96 -19.92 -0.78
C GLU A 211 6.48 -20.23 0.64
N HIS A 212 6.67 -19.28 1.54
CA HIS A 212 6.32 -19.37 2.95
C HIS A 212 5.63 -18.09 3.41
N VAL A 213 4.59 -18.20 4.23
CA VAL A 213 3.92 -17.02 4.81
C VAL A 213 4.66 -16.61 6.08
N LEU A 214 5.37 -15.47 6.06
CA LEU A 214 6.05 -14.91 7.23
C LEU A 214 5.06 -14.22 8.16
N GLU A 215 4.19 -13.41 7.59
CA GLU A 215 3.19 -12.66 8.33
C GLU A 215 1.89 -12.70 7.53
N LYS A 216 0.83 -13.24 8.14
CA LYS A 216 -0.50 -13.15 7.57
C LYS A 216 -0.98 -11.72 7.73
N GLY A 217 -1.52 -11.18 6.65
CA GLY A 217 -2.11 -9.87 6.65
C GLY A 217 -3.16 -9.73 7.74
N SER A 218 -3.04 -8.66 8.52
CA SER A 218 -3.99 -8.35 9.57
C SER A 218 -5.35 -8.06 8.92
N PRO A 219 -6.41 -8.83 9.26
CA PRO A 219 -7.72 -8.66 8.65
C PRO A 219 -8.45 -7.38 9.06
N ASN A 220 -7.84 -6.56 9.92
CA ASN A 220 -8.45 -5.38 10.50
C ASN A 220 -8.07 -4.09 9.76
N CYS A 221 -8.33 -4.06 8.46
CA CYS A 221 -8.40 -2.83 7.68
C CYS A 221 -9.84 -2.30 7.80
N ASN A 222 -10.20 -1.60 8.89
CA ASN A 222 -11.52 -0.96 8.93
C ASN A 222 -11.57 0.18 7.91
N ILE A 223 -12.75 0.32 7.32
CA ILE A 223 -13.01 1.13 6.14
C ILE A 223 -13.48 2.50 6.63
N GLY A 224 -12.65 3.51 6.37
CA GLY A 224 -12.82 4.91 6.78
C GLY A 224 -11.68 5.75 6.19
N ARG A 225 -11.83 7.07 6.09
CA ARG A 225 -10.79 7.97 5.57
C ARG A 225 -9.57 8.03 6.50
N ARG A 226 -8.45 7.44 6.08
CA ARG A 226 -7.20 7.47 6.85
C ARG A 226 -6.42 8.78 6.64
N PRO A 227 -5.87 9.41 7.69
CA PRO A 227 -5.03 10.59 7.52
C PRO A 227 -3.64 10.19 7.00
N VAL A 228 -3.14 10.93 6.01
CA VAL A 228 -1.71 10.85 5.66
C VAL A 228 -0.86 11.18 6.88
N GLY A 229 0.11 10.32 7.17
CA GLY A 229 0.99 10.43 8.34
C GLY A 229 0.55 9.62 9.56
N LEU A 230 -0.52 8.81 9.46
CA LEU A 230 -0.88 7.82 10.47
C LEU A 230 0.27 6.81 10.65
N GLN A 231 0.79 6.69 11.87
CA GLN A 231 1.80 5.72 12.19
C GLN A 231 1.18 4.34 12.40
N VAL A 232 1.90 3.28 12.03
CA VAL A 232 1.51 1.90 12.30
C VAL A 232 1.41 1.73 13.81
N ALA A 233 0.21 1.40 14.30
CA ALA A 233 0.01 1.07 15.70
C ALA A 233 0.55 -0.34 15.98
N ASP A 234 1.12 -0.55 17.17
CA ASP A 234 1.44 -1.88 17.67
C ASP A 234 0.16 -2.75 17.71
N ALA A 235 0.32 -4.04 17.43
CA ALA A 235 -0.80 -4.98 17.43
C ALA A 235 -1.58 -4.92 18.75
N CYS A 236 -2.90 -4.75 18.67
CA CYS A 236 -3.77 -4.71 19.84
C CYS A 236 -3.63 -6.00 20.66
N GLY A 237 -3.24 -5.86 21.93
CA GLY A 237 -3.23 -6.98 22.88
C GLY A 237 -4.65 -7.44 23.21
N GLY A 238 -4.93 -8.73 23.01
CA GLY A 238 -6.18 -9.39 23.40
C GLY A 238 -6.34 -10.70 22.64
N GLU A 239 -6.87 -11.76 23.27
CA GLU A 239 -7.08 -13.06 22.62
C GLU A 239 -8.38 -13.12 21.80
N ASP A 240 -9.36 -12.24 22.09
CA ASP A 240 -10.68 -12.21 21.44
C ASP A 240 -10.68 -11.42 20.11
N ALA A 241 -11.16 -12.07 19.04
CA ALA A 241 -11.25 -11.48 17.70
C ALA A 241 -12.23 -10.31 17.64
N LEU A 242 -13.35 -10.39 18.37
CA LEU A 242 -14.39 -9.35 18.36
C LEU A 242 -13.91 -8.08 19.08
N GLY A 243 -13.23 -8.23 20.20
CA GLY A 243 -12.56 -7.12 20.90
C GLY A 243 -11.53 -6.42 20.03
N ARG A 244 -10.63 -7.18 19.38
CA ARG A 244 -9.62 -6.61 18.47
C ARG A 244 -10.26 -5.87 17.29
N TYR A 245 -11.34 -6.39 16.72
CA TYR A 245 -12.07 -5.72 15.64
C TYR A 245 -12.53 -4.31 16.04
N PHE A 246 -13.24 -4.19 17.17
CA PHE A 246 -13.68 -2.88 17.65
C PHE A 246 -12.54 -1.99 18.15
N ALA A 247 -11.45 -2.56 18.65
CA ALA A 247 -10.27 -1.79 19.03
C ALA A 247 -9.61 -1.12 17.82
N ASN A 248 -9.53 -1.84 16.71
CA ASN A 248 -9.04 -1.29 15.45
C ASN A 248 -10.03 -0.28 14.84
N ALA A 249 -11.34 -0.52 14.97
CA ALA A 249 -12.34 0.45 14.52
C ALA A 249 -12.16 1.75 15.30
N ALA A 250 -12.10 1.70 16.63
CA ALA A 250 -11.88 2.86 17.48
C ALA A 250 -10.59 3.62 17.20
N HIS A 251 -9.51 2.91 16.90
CA HIS A 251 -8.26 3.53 16.49
C HIS A 251 -8.42 4.32 15.19
N LEU A 252 -9.09 3.73 14.20
CA LEU A 252 -9.28 4.33 12.89
C LEU A 252 -10.28 5.50 12.93
N GLU A 253 -11.41 5.39 13.64
CA GLU A 253 -12.32 6.53 13.84
C GLU A 253 -11.60 7.71 14.51
N ALA A 254 -10.76 7.42 15.51
CA ALA A 254 -9.98 8.46 16.16
C ALA A 254 -8.94 9.08 15.20
N ALA A 255 -8.38 8.31 14.27
CA ALA A 255 -7.49 8.81 13.24
C ALA A 255 -8.24 9.67 12.21
N SER A 256 -9.46 9.28 11.81
CA SER A 256 -10.30 10.01 10.83
C SER A 256 -10.59 11.45 11.26
N VAL A 257 -10.67 11.72 12.57
CA VAL A 257 -10.76 13.09 13.11
C VAL A 257 -9.65 13.99 12.53
N HIS A 258 -8.41 13.52 12.51
CA HIS A 258 -7.27 14.27 11.96
C HIS A 258 -7.38 14.44 10.44
N ALA A 259 -7.89 13.42 9.74
CA ALA A 259 -8.09 13.46 8.30
C ALA A 259 -9.10 14.54 7.90
N PHE A 260 -10.23 14.63 8.59
CA PHE A 260 -11.26 15.63 8.32
C PHE A 260 -10.86 17.05 8.73
N LEU A 261 -10.14 17.22 9.84
CA LEU A 261 -9.62 18.54 10.24
C LEU A 261 -8.61 19.07 9.22
N ARG A 262 -7.67 18.21 8.77
CA ARG A 262 -6.75 18.57 7.70
C ARG A 262 -7.48 18.87 6.40
N LEU A 263 -8.45 18.05 6.03
CA LEU A 263 -9.26 18.27 4.84
C LEU A 263 -9.97 19.62 4.88
N ARG A 264 -10.56 20.01 6.02
CA ARG A 264 -11.17 21.33 6.18
C ARG A 264 -10.18 22.45 5.85
N ASP A 265 -8.98 22.37 6.42
CA ASP A 265 -7.96 23.41 6.24
C ASP A 265 -7.43 23.45 4.80
N GLU A 266 -7.26 22.28 4.16
CA GLU A 266 -6.87 22.16 2.75
C GLU A 266 -7.98 22.66 1.81
N LEU A 267 -9.25 22.37 2.11
CA LEU A 267 -10.39 22.91 1.36
C LEU A 267 -10.44 24.44 1.45
N ALA A 268 -10.23 25.00 2.65
CA ALA A 268 -10.16 26.44 2.85
C ALA A 268 -9.00 27.07 2.06
N LEU A 269 -7.81 26.45 2.13
CA LEU A 269 -6.61 26.89 1.40
C LEU A 269 -6.85 26.96 -0.12
N HIS A 270 -7.58 25.99 -0.67
CA HIS A 270 -7.87 25.89 -2.11
C HIS A 270 -9.15 26.60 -2.54
N GLY A 271 -9.78 27.39 -1.64
CA GLY A 271 -10.92 28.24 -1.96
C GLY A 271 -12.25 27.49 -2.13
N ALA A 272 -12.45 26.41 -1.37
CA ALA A 272 -13.76 25.78 -1.24
C ALA A 272 -14.74 26.71 -0.52
N ASP A 273 -16.03 26.63 -0.82
CA ASP A 273 -17.04 27.41 -0.09
C ASP A 273 -17.19 26.93 1.37
N MET A 274 -17.77 27.79 2.20
CA MET A 274 -17.98 27.51 3.63
C MET A 274 -18.80 26.24 3.87
N GLY A 275 -19.69 25.85 2.95
CA GLY A 275 -20.50 24.65 3.11
C GLY A 275 -19.67 23.37 3.12
N LEU A 276 -18.66 23.26 2.24
CA LEU A 276 -17.73 22.12 2.22
C LEU A 276 -16.79 22.11 3.44
N GLN A 277 -16.33 23.28 3.87
CA GLN A 277 -15.49 23.41 5.06
C GLN A 277 -16.24 23.03 6.33
N ASP A 278 -17.45 23.56 6.51
CA ASP A 278 -18.31 23.26 7.67
C ASP A 278 -18.73 21.79 7.68
N ALA A 279 -18.95 21.19 6.50
CA ALA A 279 -19.22 19.76 6.40
C ALA A 279 -18.02 18.90 6.83
N ALA A 280 -16.81 19.22 6.39
CA ALA A 280 -15.60 18.52 6.84
C ALA A 280 -15.37 18.67 8.35
N HIS A 281 -15.57 19.87 8.89
CA HIS A 281 -15.47 20.09 10.34
C HIS A 281 -16.53 19.29 11.12
N ARG A 282 -17.77 19.26 10.63
CA ARG A 282 -18.83 18.45 11.23
C ARG A 282 -18.49 16.96 11.19
N SER A 283 -17.98 16.44 10.07
CA SER A 283 -17.52 15.04 9.97
C SER A 283 -16.46 14.75 11.04
N ALA A 284 -15.47 15.62 11.24
CA ALA A 284 -14.48 15.43 12.30
C ALA A 284 -15.12 15.31 13.71
N MET A 285 -16.21 16.04 13.99
CA MET A 285 -16.91 15.96 15.27
C MET A 285 -17.80 14.71 15.40
N GLU A 286 -18.33 14.21 14.30
CA GLU A 286 -19.03 12.93 14.23
C GLU A 286 -18.03 11.79 14.52
N GLU A 287 -16.81 11.86 13.99
CA GLU A 287 -15.77 10.86 14.23
C GLU A 287 -15.28 10.78 15.68
N VAL A 288 -15.29 11.91 16.41
CA VAL A 288 -15.05 11.87 17.86
C VAL A 288 -16.11 11.01 18.56
N GLN A 289 -17.36 11.07 18.12
CA GLN A 289 -18.44 10.25 18.68
C GLN A 289 -18.30 8.79 18.26
N HIS A 290 -17.96 8.53 16.99
CA HIS A 290 -17.72 7.18 16.49
C HIS A 290 -16.60 6.51 17.28
N ALA A 291 -15.45 7.17 17.43
CA ALA A 291 -14.30 6.68 18.21
C ALA A 291 -14.68 6.36 19.66
N GLN A 292 -15.52 7.17 20.30
CA GLN A 292 -16.00 6.90 21.66
C GLN A 292 -16.92 5.69 21.73
N VAL A 293 -17.80 5.52 20.74
CA VAL A 293 -18.74 4.38 20.66
C VAL A 293 -17.97 3.09 20.43
N THR A 294 -17.06 3.07 19.46
CA THR A 294 -16.25 1.90 19.13
C THR A 294 -15.23 1.57 20.22
N ASP A 295 -14.66 2.57 20.93
CA ASP A 295 -13.82 2.31 22.12
C ASP A 295 -14.60 1.60 23.23
N ARG A 296 -15.84 2.03 23.50
CA ARG A 296 -16.69 1.35 24.49
C ARG A 296 -17.00 -0.09 24.09
N LEU A 297 -17.30 -0.33 22.82
CA LEU A 297 -17.51 -1.69 22.30
C LEU A 297 -16.23 -2.53 22.42
N ALA A 298 -15.08 -1.98 22.06
CA ALA A 298 -13.78 -2.65 22.19
C ALA A 298 -13.52 -3.09 23.64
N ARG A 299 -13.71 -2.17 24.60
CA ARG A 299 -13.53 -2.46 26.03
C ARG A 299 -14.52 -3.49 26.55
N ARG A 300 -15.78 -3.43 26.10
CA ARG A 300 -16.81 -4.42 26.45
C ARG A 300 -16.44 -5.82 25.99
N PHE A 301 -15.81 -5.92 24.81
CA PHE A 301 -15.29 -7.17 24.25
C PHE A 301 -13.81 -7.43 24.64
N GLY A 302 -13.33 -6.82 25.73
CA GLY A 302 -12.06 -7.19 26.36
C GLY A 302 -10.79 -6.67 25.68
N ALA A 303 -10.89 -5.74 24.74
CA ALA A 303 -9.75 -5.10 24.09
C ALA A 303 -9.60 -3.62 24.48
N THR A 304 -8.38 -3.09 24.42
CA THR A 304 -8.12 -1.67 24.64
C THR A 304 -7.59 -1.06 23.34
N PRO A 305 -8.29 -0.08 22.74
CA PRO A 305 -7.82 0.59 21.54
C PRO A 305 -6.51 1.37 21.76
N PRO A 306 -5.53 1.27 20.85
CA PRO A 306 -4.38 2.15 20.84
C PRO A 306 -4.79 3.55 20.38
N ARG A 307 -4.19 4.58 20.97
CA ARG A 307 -4.39 5.96 20.50
C ARG A 307 -3.69 6.17 19.16
N PRO A 308 -4.33 6.84 18.18
CA PRO A 308 -3.66 7.16 16.93
C PRO A 308 -2.53 8.16 17.15
N VAL A 309 -1.45 7.96 16.41
CA VAL A 309 -0.35 8.93 16.30
C VAL A 309 -0.31 9.36 14.84
N VAL A 310 -0.60 10.64 14.59
CA VAL A 310 -0.62 11.21 13.25
C VAL A 310 0.45 12.28 13.18
N THR A 311 1.37 12.10 12.23
CA THR A 311 2.42 13.08 11.97
C THR A 311 1.83 14.33 11.33
N GLU A 312 2.11 15.50 11.89
CA GLU A 312 1.75 16.77 11.26
C GLU A 312 2.58 16.97 10.00
N LEU A 313 1.91 17.25 8.89
CA LEU A 313 2.52 17.43 7.58
C LEU A 313 2.00 18.72 6.95
N PRO A 314 2.78 19.36 6.06
CA PRO A 314 2.36 20.59 5.40
C PRO A 314 1.09 20.38 4.54
N PRO A 315 0.27 21.43 4.35
CA PRO A 315 -0.89 21.36 3.46
C PRO A 315 -0.49 20.95 2.04
N ARG A 316 -1.32 20.11 1.41
CA ARG A 316 -1.04 19.55 0.09
C ARG A 316 -1.54 20.39 -1.06
N SER A 317 -1.09 20.07 -2.27
CA SER A 317 -1.65 20.62 -3.50
C SER A 317 -3.10 20.14 -3.72
N LEU A 318 -3.90 20.89 -4.49
CA LEU A 318 -5.29 20.52 -4.76
C LEU A 318 -5.41 19.14 -5.45
N VAL A 319 -4.45 18.79 -6.33
CA VAL A 319 -4.45 17.49 -7.01
C VAL A 319 -4.23 16.35 -6.03
N ASP A 320 -3.33 16.51 -5.05
CA ASP A 320 -3.07 15.48 -4.03
C ASP A 320 -4.26 15.32 -3.08
N VAL A 321 -4.90 16.42 -2.69
CA VAL A 321 -6.14 16.41 -1.88
C VAL A 321 -7.24 15.69 -2.64
N ALA A 322 -7.41 15.98 -3.93
CA ALA A 322 -8.43 15.37 -4.76
C ALA A 322 -8.14 13.89 -5.04
N LEU A 323 -6.87 13.49 -5.12
CA LEU A 323 -6.43 12.10 -5.27
C LEU A 323 -6.73 11.28 -4.00
N GLU A 324 -6.35 11.77 -2.82
CA GLU A 324 -6.70 11.12 -1.55
C GLU A 324 -8.22 11.02 -1.42
N ASN A 325 -8.94 12.11 -1.68
CA ASN A 325 -10.40 12.12 -1.59
C ASN A 325 -11.04 11.14 -2.59
N ALA A 326 -10.45 10.91 -3.75
CA ALA A 326 -10.94 9.95 -4.72
C ALA A 326 -10.79 8.49 -4.21
N VAL A 327 -9.71 8.18 -3.49
CA VAL A 327 -9.44 6.84 -2.95
C VAL A 327 -10.13 6.63 -1.60
N GLU A 328 -9.76 7.42 -0.59
CA GLU A 328 -10.21 7.24 0.78
C GLU A 328 -11.65 7.72 0.95
N GLY A 329 -12.03 8.83 0.32
CA GLY A 329 -13.39 9.38 0.44
C GLY A 329 -14.40 8.71 -0.48
N CYS A 330 -14.20 8.83 -1.80
CA CYS A 330 -15.18 8.36 -2.78
C CYS A 330 -15.30 6.84 -2.78
N VAL A 331 -14.22 6.08 -2.63
CA VAL A 331 -14.28 4.61 -2.64
C VAL A 331 -14.45 4.06 -1.23
N ARG A 332 -13.47 4.28 -0.34
CA ARG A 332 -13.47 3.64 0.99
C ARG A 332 -14.64 4.13 1.85
N GLU A 333 -14.82 5.44 2.03
CA GLU A 333 -15.94 5.96 2.84
C GLU A 333 -17.32 5.53 2.34
N THR A 334 -17.50 5.52 1.01
CA THR A 334 -18.78 5.09 0.42
C THR A 334 -19.08 3.62 0.73
N TYR A 335 -18.06 2.75 0.68
CA TYR A 335 -18.23 1.35 1.04
C TYR A 335 -18.38 1.16 2.56
N GLY A 336 -17.63 1.93 3.37
CA GLY A 336 -17.74 1.93 4.83
C GLY A 336 -19.14 2.29 5.31
N ALA A 337 -19.75 3.31 4.70
CA ALA A 337 -21.13 3.67 4.96
C ALA A 337 -22.12 2.53 4.65
N LEU A 338 -21.95 1.85 3.50
CA LEU A 338 -22.79 0.70 3.15
C LEU A 338 -22.61 -0.46 4.13
N LEU A 339 -21.37 -0.71 4.55
CA LEU A 339 -21.03 -1.73 5.52
C LEU A 339 -21.67 -1.43 6.89
N ALA A 340 -21.65 -0.18 7.34
CA ALA A 340 -22.31 0.24 8.57
C ALA A 340 -23.84 -0.01 8.51
N HIS A 341 -24.49 0.26 7.38
CA HIS A 341 -25.90 -0.10 7.17
C HIS A 341 -26.12 -1.63 7.22
N HIS A 342 -25.20 -2.43 6.65
CA HIS A 342 -25.28 -3.88 6.74
C HIS A 342 -25.19 -4.35 8.20
N GLN A 343 -24.24 -3.84 8.97
CA GLN A 343 -24.08 -4.19 10.38
C GLN A 343 -25.30 -3.76 11.22
N ALA A 344 -25.87 -2.58 10.95
CA ALA A 344 -27.09 -2.11 11.59
C ALA A 344 -28.31 -3.03 11.35
N LEU A 345 -28.30 -3.84 10.27
CA LEU A 345 -29.35 -4.80 9.97
C LEU A 345 -29.05 -6.21 10.50
N HIS A 346 -27.78 -6.62 10.51
CA HIS A 346 -27.38 -8.02 10.70
C HIS A 346 -26.67 -8.33 12.01
N ALA A 347 -26.17 -7.33 12.75
CA ALA A 347 -25.45 -7.56 14.01
C ALA A 347 -26.35 -8.25 15.03
N ARG A 348 -25.97 -9.42 15.54
CA ARG A 348 -26.75 -10.12 16.57
C ARG A 348 -26.76 -9.37 17.89
N ASP A 349 -25.63 -8.76 18.25
CA ASP A 349 -25.51 -7.96 19.45
C ASP A 349 -26.30 -6.65 19.30
N LEU A 350 -27.23 -6.41 20.23
CA LEU A 350 -28.16 -5.27 20.15
C LEU A 350 -27.43 -3.92 20.32
N GLU A 351 -26.41 -3.85 21.16
CA GLU A 351 -25.66 -2.61 21.38
C GLU A 351 -24.82 -2.26 20.15
N VAL A 352 -24.21 -3.27 19.51
CA VAL A 352 -23.54 -3.07 18.21
C VAL A 352 -24.54 -2.61 17.16
N ARG A 353 -25.70 -3.27 17.07
CA ARG A 353 -26.72 -2.92 16.07
C ARG A 353 -27.19 -1.47 16.21
N GLU A 354 -27.47 -1.03 17.43
CA GLU A 354 -27.87 0.36 17.73
C GLU A 354 -26.75 1.37 17.46
N ALA A 355 -25.50 1.02 17.78
CA ALA A 355 -24.34 1.84 17.48
C ALA A 355 -24.17 2.02 15.97
N MET A 356 -24.16 0.92 15.22
CA MET A 356 -23.96 0.95 13.77
C MET A 356 -25.11 1.64 13.03
N ALA A 357 -26.35 1.59 13.54
CA ALA A 357 -27.47 2.34 12.96
C ALA A 357 -27.26 3.86 13.01
N ARG A 358 -26.58 4.37 14.05
CA ARG A 358 -26.23 5.80 14.15
C ARG A 358 -25.04 6.14 13.26
N ILE A 359 -23.97 5.35 13.37
CA ILE A 359 -22.75 5.50 12.56
C ILE A 359 -23.12 5.48 11.07
N ALA A 360 -23.96 4.55 10.63
CA ALA A 360 -24.35 4.43 9.22
C ALA A 360 -24.97 5.71 8.63
N GLU A 361 -25.75 6.46 9.42
CA GLU A 361 -26.34 7.72 8.96
C GLU A 361 -25.30 8.83 8.81
N ASP A 362 -24.29 8.83 9.68
CA ASP A 362 -23.20 9.80 9.72
C ASP A 362 -22.20 9.49 8.59
N GLU A 363 -21.80 8.23 8.45
CA GLU A 363 -20.95 7.74 7.36
C GLU A 363 -21.58 7.98 5.97
N THR A 364 -22.91 7.86 5.86
CA THR A 364 -23.59 8.20 4.59
C THR A 364 -23.40 9.68 4.23
N ARG A 365 -23.31 10.58 5.22
CA ARG A 365 -23.02 12.00 5.00
C ARG A 365 -21.54 12.23 4.69
N HIS A 366 -20.63 11.47 5.28
CA HIS A 366 -19.18 11.54 5.00
C HIS A 366 -18.86 11.10 3.58
N ALA A 367 -19.48 10.00 3.13
CA ALA A 367 -19.43 9.57 1.75
C ALA A 367 -20.01 10.64 0.80
N ALA A 368 -21.16 11.23 1.13
CA ALA A 368 -21.76 12.31 0.32
C ALA A 368 -20.81 13.52 0.20
N LEU A 369 -20.21 13.95 1.31
CA LEU A 369 -19.21 15.02 1.34
C LEU A 369 -18.03 14.70 0.43
N SER A 370 -17.49 13.48 0.49
CA SER A 370 -16.38 13.05 -0.35
C SER A 370 -16.71 13.21 -1.84
N TRP A 371 -17.92 12.85 -2.25
CA TRP A 371 -18.37 13.05 -3.63
C TRP A 371 -18.64 14.52 -3.98
N ASP A 372 -19.09 15.34 -3.04
CA ASP A 372 -19.27 16.79 -3.26
C ASP A 372 -17.91 17.48 -3.44
N ILE A 373 -16.90 17.10 -2.65
CA ILE A 373 -15.51 17.55 -2.81
C ILE A 373 -14.97 17.11 -4.17
N HIS A 374 -15.19 15.86 -4.57
CA HIS A 374 -14.77 15.36 -5.88
C HIS A 374 -15.40 16.18 -7.03
N GLN A 375 -16.70 16.48 -6.94
CA GLN A 375 -17.39 17.33 -7.94
C GLN A 375 -16.87 18.77 -7.94
N TRP A 376 -16.58 19.33 -6.77
CA TRP A 376 -16.01 20.66 -6.64
C TRP A 376 -14.58 20.75 -7.20
N ALA A 377 -13.75 19.72 -7.00
CA ALA A 377 -12.37 19.69 -7.47
C ALA A 377 -12.28 19.53 -8.99
N GLN A 378 -13.14 18.72 -9.62
CA GLN A 378 -13.07 18.39 -11.05
C GLN A 378 -12.84 19.58 -12.01
N PRO A 379 -13.61 20.68 -11.97
CA PRO A 379 -13.41 21.80 -12.90
C PRO A 379 -12.09 22.56 -12.67
N ARG A 380 -11.40 22.33 -11.55
CA ARG A 380 -10.13 22.97 -11.16
C ARG A 380 -8.90 22.12 -11.51
N LEU A 381 -9.11 20.89 -11.97
CA LEU A 381 -8.04 19.95 -12.33
C LEU A 381 -7.83 19.90 -13.85
N SER A 382 -6.61 19.57 -14.27
CA SER A 382 -6.32 19.29 -15.69
C SER A 382 -6.96 17.98 -16.14
N ASP A 383 -7.08 17.76 -17.45
CA ASP A 383 -7.64 16.50 -17.96
C ASP A 383 -6.77 15.29 -17.59
N LYS A 384 -5.44 15.47 -17.51
CA LYS A 384 -4.51 14.44 -17.04
C LYS A 384 -4.77 14.07 -15.59
N ASP A 385 -4.97 15.07 -14.72
CA ASP A 385 -5.24 14.83 -13.30
C ASP A 385 -6.60 14.15 -13.09
N ARG A 386 -7.62 14.57 -13.86
CA ARG A 386 -8.95 13.93 -13.83
C ARG A 386 -8.87 12.47 -14.22
N GLU A 387 -8.10 12.12 -15.25
CA GLU A 387 -7.90 10.71 -15.62
C GLU A 387 -7.14 9.95 -14.53
N GLY A 388 -6.10 10.56 -13.96
CA GLY A 388 -5.36 9.98 -12.83
C GLY A 388 -6.25 9.67 -11.62
N LEU A 389 -7.22 10.55 -11.31
CA LEU A 389 -8.22 10.31 -10.26
C LEU A 389 -9.14 9.13 -10.57
N ARG A 390 -9.62 8.99 -11.82
CA ARG A 390 -10.47 7.85 -12.22
C ARG A 390 -9.70 6.54 -12.16
N GLU A 391 -8.45 6.54 -12.60
CA GLU A 391 -7.58 5.37 -12.48
C GLU A 391 -7.31 5.01 -11.01
N ALA A 392 -7.11 6.01 -10.15
CA ALA A 392 -6.93 5.78 -8.72
C ALA A 392 -8.19 5.18 -8.08
N GLN A 393 -9.39 5.64 -8.46
CA GLN A 393 -10.66 5.04 -8.04
C GLN A 393 -10.77 3.59 -8.49
N ARG A 394 -10.51 3.28 -9.77
CA ARG A 394 -10.54 1.91 -10.29
C ARG A 394 -9.57 0.99 -9.56
N ARG A 395 -8.35 1.45 -9.30
CA ARG A 395 -7.36 0.69 -8.51
C ARG A 395 -7.83 0.48 -7.06
N ALA A 396 -8.38 1.52 -6.43
CA ALA A 396 -8.89 1.43 -5.06
C ALA A 396 -10.07 0.45 -4.96
N VAL A 397 -10.95 0.39 -5.96
CA VAL A 397 -12.03 -0.61 -6.04
C VAL A 397 -11.45 -2.02 -6.21
N GLY A 398 -10.43 -2.20 -7.04
CA GLY A 398 -9.72 -3.48 -7.18
C GLY A 398 -9.10 -3.96 -5.87
N VAL A 399 -8.41 -3.08 -5.16
CA VAL A 399 -7.85 -3.38 -3.82
C VAL A 399 -8.97 -3.71 -2.83
N LEU A 400 -10.02 -2.89 -2.77
CA LEU A 400 -11.16 -3.11 -1.88
C LEU A 400 -11.85 -4.46 -2.16
N ARG A 401 -11.93 -4.86 -3.43
CA ARG A 401 -12.48 -6.18 -3.82
C ARG A 401 -11.66 -7.32 -3.23
N GLU A 402 -10.34 -7.22 -3.27
CA GLU A 402 -9.44 -8.20 -2.65
C GLU A 402 -9.62 -8.19 -1.12
N GLU A 403 -9.72 -7.01 -0.49
CA GLU A 403 -9.93 -6.86 0.95
C GLU A 403 -11.24 -7.51 1.44
N VAL A 404 -12.35 -7.29 0.74
CA VAL A 404 -13.69 -7.75 1.17
C VAL A 404 -13.96 -9.22 0.85
N ALA A 405 -13.16 -9.82 -0.03
CA ALA A 405 -13.26 -11.25 -0.39
C ALA A 405 -12.75 -12.18 0.72
N VAL A 406 -12.24 -11.64 1.84
CA VAL A 406 -11.55 -12.46 2.82
C VAL A 406 -12.45 -12.80 4.01
N PRO A 407 -12.52 -14.08 4.41
CA PRO A 407 -13.32 -14.51 5.54
C PRO A 407 -12.90 -13.82 6.85
N LEU A 408 -13.91 -13.34 7.59
CA LEU A 408 -13.76 -12.81 8.95
C LEU A 408 -14.01 -13.92 9.98
N ASP A 409 -13.56 -13.70 11.22
CA ASP A 409 -13.90 -14.58 12.34
C ASP A 409 -15.42 -14.69 12.50
N ALA A 410 -15.91 -15.89 12.81
CA ALA A 410 -17.34 -16.16 12.92
C ALA A 410 -18.04 -15.28 13.97
N SER A 411 -17.34 -14.89 15.04
CA SER A 411 -17.84 -13.97 16.05
C SER A 411 -18.05 -12.55 15.50
N ILE A 412 -17.18 -12.08 14.60
CA ILE A 412 -17.29 -10.77 13.95
C ILE A 412 -18.48 -10.76 12.98
N VAL A 413 -18.63 -11.81 12.17
CA VAL A 413 -19.79 -11.95 11.26
C VAL A 413 -21.11 -11.99 12.05
N THR A 414 -21.16 -12.79 13.10
CA THR A 414 -22.39 -13.03 13.86
C THR A 414 -22.73 -11.87 14.80
N GLU A 415 -21.81 -11.49 15.68
CA GLU A 415 -22.08 -10.51 16.73
C GLU A 415 -21.99 -9.07 16.21
N ALA A 416 -20.98 -8.76 15.37
CA ALA A 416 -20.83 -7.43 14.78
C ALA A 416 -21.60 -7.22 13.47
N GLY A 417 -22.22 -8.28 12.92
CA GLY A 417 -23.06 -8.18 11.72
C GLY A 417 -22.28 -7.90 10.45
N MET A 418 -20.99 -8.22 10.43
CA MET A 418 -20.17 -8.08 9.24
C MET A 418 -20.65 -9.07 8.16
N PRO A 419 -20.67 -8.69 6.88
CA PRO A 419 -21.03 -9.58 5.79
C PRO A 419 -20.02 -10.72 5.66
N THR A 420 -20.49 -11.87 5.16
CA THR A 420 -19.56 -12.89 4.62
C THR A 420 -18.89 -12.34 3.36
N PRO A 421 -17.74 -12.90 2.91
CA PRO A 421 -17.08 -12.46 1.69
C PRO A 421 -17.99 -12.34 0.46
N GLU A 422 -18.88 -13.31 0.28
CA GLU A 422 -19.81 -13.36 -0.84
C GLU A 422 -20.82 -12.21 -0.77
N ALA A 423 -21.33 -11.93 0.42
CA ALA A 423 -22.21 -10.79 0.66
C ALA A 423 -21.44 -9.46 0.48
N ALA A 424 -20.22 -9.37 0.98
CA ALA A 424 -19.38 -8.19 0.91
C ALA A 424 -19.00 -7.82 -0.54
N LEU A 425 -18.69 -8.84 -1.35
CA LEU A 425 -18.44 -8.72 -2.79
C LEU A 425 -19.71 -8.29 -3.54
N ALA A 426 -20.87 -8.89 -3.25
CA ALA A 426 -22.13 -8.51 -3.91
C ALA A 426 -22.56 -7.05 -3.58
N LEU A 427 -22.27 -6.60 -2.36
CA LEU A 427 -22.43 -5.19 -1.96
C LEU A 427 -21.53 -4.28 -2.81
N LEU A 428 -20.24 -4.65 -2.95
CA LEU A 428 -19.27 -3.89 -3.73
C LEU A 428 -19.63 -3.86 -5.22
N ASP A 429 -20.02 -4.99 -5.80
CA ASP A 429 -20.46 -5.12 -7.21
C ASP A 429 -21.58 -4.13 -7.53
N THR A 430 -22.52 -3.96 -6.60
CA THR A 430 -23.65 -3.04 -6.76
C THR A 430 -23.19 -1.58 -6.79
N LEU A 431 -22.22 -1.22 -5.94
CA LEU A 431 -21.66 0.14 -5.95
C LEU A 431 -20.82 0.40 -7.20
N GLU A 432 -19.98 -0.56 -7.60
CA GLU A 432 -19.13 -0.43 -8.78
C GLU A 432 -19.93 -0.17 -10.05
N GLN A 433 -21.00 -0.94 -10.28
CA GLN A 433 -21.88 -0.76 -11.43
C GLN A 433 -22.56 0.62 -11.49
N GLU A 434 -22.78 1.27 -10.35
CA GLU A 434 -23.57 2.50 -10.26
C GLU A 434 -22.71 3.76 -10.10
N LEU A 435 -21.47 3.62 -9.65
CA LEU A 435 -20.58 4.73 -9.27
C LEU A 435 -19.25 4.76 -10.05
N TRP A 436 -18.72 3.61 -10.49
CA TRP A 436 -17.36 3.52 -11.06
C TRP A 436 -17.27 2.80 -12.42
N ALA A 437 -18.41 2.33 -12.95
CA ALA A 437 -18.51 1.66 -14.24
C ALA A 437 -18.33 2.57 -15.46
#